data_AF-A0A7J9FKT7-F1
#
_entry.id   AF-A0A7J9FKT7-F1
#
_cell.length_a   1.000
_cell.length_b   1.000
_cell.length_c   1.000
_cell.angle_alpha   90.00
_cell.angle_beta   90.00
_cell.angle_gamma   90.00
#
_symmetry.space_group_name_H-M   'P 1'
#
loop_
_entity.id
_entity.type
_entity.pdbx_description
1 polymer ?
#
loop_
_entity_poly.entity_id
_entity_poly.type
_entity_poly.pdbx_seq_one_letter_code
_entity_poly.pdbx_strand_id
1 'polypeptide(L)'
;MPQVEKESSYAPEDRLLRAILGIQDMPYLQDGRPVDMVFNPLGVPSRMNVEQLFECLLGLTGSLLNRYYRIAPFDERYEQEASRKLMFSELYQANKQTANP
;
A
#
# COMPACT_ATOMS: atom_id res chain seq x y z
N MET A 1 17.89 -26.34 -26.26
CA MET A 1 16.42 -26.31 -26.43
C MET A 1 15.87 -25.47 -25.29
N PRO A 2 15.36 -24.25 -25.51
CA PRO A 2 14.80 -23.45 -24.43
C PRO A 2 13.48 -24.08 -23.96
N GLN A 3 13.34 -24.28 -22.66
CA GLN A 3 12.12 -24.84 -22.08
C GLN A 3 11.04 -23.76 -22.02
N VAL A 4 9.93 -24.11 -22.65
CA VAL A 4 8.67 -23.38 -22.79
C VAL A 4 8.17 -22.85 -21.45
N GLU A 5 8.11 -21.53 -21.31
CA GLU A 5 7.28 -20.85 -20.31
C GLU A 5 5.83 -21.19 -20.61
N LYS A 6 5.24 -22.06 -19.79
CA LYS A 6 3.79 -22.27 -19.80
C LYS A 6 3.15 -21.07 -19.11
N GLU A 7 2.78 -20.07 -19.90
CA GLU A 7 1.77 -19.10 -19.50
C GLU A 7 0.50 -19.86 -19.10
N SER A 8 0.24 -19.90 -17.79
CA SER A 8 -0.97 -20.49 -17.23
C SER A 8 -2.16 -19.62 -17.59
N SER A 9 -2.81 -19.98 -18.69
CA SER A 9 -4.10 -19.48 -19.15
C SER A 9 -5.22 -19.85 -18.15
N TYR A 10 -6.01 -18.83 -17.78
CA TYR A 10 -7.23 -18.82 -16.93
C TYR A 10 -7.11 -19.15 -15.44
N ALA A 11 -7.28 -18.13 -14.59
CA ALA A 11 -7.74 -18.23 -13.20
C ALA A 11 -8.53 -16.94 -12.85
N PRO A 12 -9.57 -17.04 -12.00
CA PRO A 12 -10.59 -16.01 -11.82
C PRO A 12 -10.01 -14.74 -11.21
N GLU A 13 -10.80 -13.69 -11.30
CA GLU A 13 -10.45 -12.28 -11.15
C GLU A 13 -10.24 -11.85 -9.69
N ASP A 14 -9.70 -12.74 -8.87
CA ASP A 14 -9.71 -12.62 -7.42
C ASP A 14 -8.28 -12.61 -6.87
N ARG A 15 -8.13 -11.89 -5.76
CA ARG A 15 -6.92 -11.64 -4.96
C ARG A 15 -6.10 -12.91 -4.62
N LEU A 16 -5.43 -13.48 -5.61
CA LEU A 16 -4.62 -14.69 -5.45
C LEU A 16 -3.14 -14.35 -5.39
N LEU A 17 -2.44 -15.00 -4.47
CA LEU A 17 -0.98 -14.98 -4.38
C LEU A 17 -0.43 -15.57 -5.68
N ARG A 18 0.18 -14.74 -6.53
CA ARG A 18 0.73 -15.18 -7.82
C ARG A 18 2.04 -15.95 -7.68
N ALA A 19 2.85 -15.61 -6.68
CA ALA A 19 4.10 -16.27 -6.36
C ALA A 19 4.51 -15.99 -4.91
N ILE A 20 5.24 -16.93 -4.31
CA ILE A 20 5.98 -16.74 -3.06
C ILE A 20 7.46 -16.73 -3.46
N LEU A 21 8.13 -15.59 -3.27
CA LEU A 21 9.53 -15.40 -3.66
C LEU A 21 10.45 -15.55 -2.44
N GLY A 22 11.70 -15.93 -2.70
CA GLY A 22 12.75 -15.87 -1.69
C GLY A 22 13.09 -14.41 -1.36
N ILE A 23 13.58 -14.15 -0.15
CA ILE A 23 13.93 -12.79 0.31
C ILE A 23 14.91 -12.10 -0.64
N GLN A 24 15.83 -12.87 -1.26
CA GLN A 24 16.84 -12.37 -2.20
C GLN A 24 16.25 -11.81 -3.51
N ASP A 25 15.06 -12.28 -3.89
CA ASP A 25 14.38 -11.87 -5.14
C ASP A 25 13.40 -10.71 -4.90
N MET A 26 13.17 -10.32 -3.64
CA MET A 26 12.28 -9.21 -3.30
C MET A 26 12.96 -7.86 -3.54
N PRO A 27 12.20 -6.83 -3.95
CA PRO A 27 12.70 -5.46 -3.93
C PRO A 27 13.08 -5.02 -2.51
N TYR A 28 14.10 -4.17 -2.41
CA TYR A 28 14.59 -3.65 -1.13
C TYR A 28 14.28 -2.16 -0.99
N LEU A 29 13.92 -1.75 0.22
CA LEU A 29 13.79 -0.36 0.64
C LEU A 29 15.18 0.29 0.76
N GLN A 30 15.21 1.62 0.85
CA GLN A 30 16.46 2.40 0.97
C GLN A 30 17.28 2.04 2.22
N ASP A 31 16.62 1.54 3.26
CA ASP A 31 17.25 1.07 4.50
C ASP A 31 17.74 -0.39 4.41
N GLY A 32 17.63 -1.03 3.25
CA GLY A 32 18.07 -2.41 3.00
C GLY A 32 17.08 -3.49 3.45
N ARG A 33 15.86 -3.12 3.90
CA ARG A 33 14.83 -4.12 4.23
C ARG A 33 14.10 -4.62 2.98
N PRO A 34 13.84 -5.92 2.84
CA PRO A 34 13.03 -6.45 1.74
C PRO A 34 11.56 -6.03 1.92
N VAL A 35 10.85 -5.88 0.80
CA VAL A 35 9.40 -5.60 0.80
C VAL A 35 8.62 -6.88 1.07
N ASP A 36 7.59 -6.81 1.92
CA ASP A 36 6.75 -7.96 2.28
C ASP A 36 5.77 -8.38 1.17
N MET A 37 5.20 -7.41 0.44
CA MET A 37 4.21 -7.64 -0.61
C MET A 37 4.31 -6.60 -1.72
N VAL A 38 4.24 -7.06 -2.97
CA VAL A 38 4.24 -6.20 -4.16
C VAL A 38 2.88 -6.28 -4.85
N PHE A 39 2.23 -5.13 -5.02
CA PHE A 39 0.97 -5.03 -5.74
C PHE A 39 1.20 -4.68 -7.21
N ASN A 40 0.35 -5.22 -8.09
CA ASN A 40 0.32 -4.79 -9.49
C ASN A 40 -0.31 -3.39 -9.59
N PRO A 41 0.39 -2.36 -10.10
CA PRO A 41 -0.15 -1.01 -10.21
C PRO A 41 -1.41 -0.91 -11.08
N LEU A 42 -1.62 -1.83 -12.03
CA LEU A 42 -2.84 -1.87 -12.86
C LEU A 42 -4.06 -2.44 -12.09
N GLY A 43 -3.81 -3.24 -11.05
CA GLY A 43 -4.87 -3.78 -10.20
C GLY A 43 -5.37 -2.78 -9.16
N VAL A 44 -4.56 -1.77 -8.83
CA VAL A 44 -4.88 -0.77 -7.80
C VAL A 44 -6.06 0.13 -8.19
N PRO A 45 -6.04 0.87 -9.33
CA PRO A 45 -7.15 1.76 -9.68
C PRO A 45 -8.42 1.01 -10.10
N SER A 46 -8.32 -0.24 -10.56
CA SER A 46 -9.48 -1.05 -10.95
C SER A 46 -10.12 -1.83 -9.79
N ARG A 47 -9.34 -2.18 -8.74
CA ARG A 47 -9.76 -3.21 -7.76
C ARG A 47 -9.39 -2.91 -6.30
N MET A 48 -8.71 -1.79 -6.03
CA MET A 48 -8.43 -1.36 -4.66
C MET A 48 -9.39 -0.26 -4.26
N ASN A 49 -10.07 -0.48 -3.15
CA ASN A 49 -10.90 0.53 -2.51
C ASN A 49 -10.00 1.71 -2.10
N VAL A 50 -10.41 2.94 -2.38
CA VAL A 50 -9.67 4.16 -2.03
C VAL A 50 -9.37 4.20 -0.53
N GLU A 51 -10.26 3.62 0.26
CA GLU A 51 -10.16 3.45 1.70
C GLU A 51 -8.97 2.60 2.12
N GLN A 52 -8.61 1.56 1.35
CA GLN A 52 -7.42 0.73 1.61
C GLN A 52 -6.13 1.49 1.31
N LEU A 53 -6.15 2.38 0.30
CA LEU A 53 -5.02 3.27 0.04
C LEU A 53 -4.82 4.23 1.21
N PHE A 54 -5.90 4.83 1.71
CA PHE A 54 -5.84 5.71 2.87
C PHE A 54 -5.42 4.98 4.15
N GLU A 55 -5.90 3.75 4.38
CA GLU A 55 -5.46 2.92 5.51
C GLU A 55 -3.95 2.65 5.46
N CYS A 56 -3.43 2.27 4.28
CA CYS A 56 -2.00 2.02 4.11
C CYS A 56 -1.16 3.28 4.39
N LEU A 57 -1.58 4.43 3.85
CA LEU A 57 -0.87 5.70 4.04
C LEU A 57 -0.93 6.19 5.51
N LEU A 58 -2.07 6.04 6.19
CA LEU A 58 -2.20 6.35 7.62
C LEU A 58 -1.42 5.36 8.50
N GLY A 59 -1.37 4.08 8.13
CA GLY A 59 -0.54 3.08 8.77
C GLY A 59 0.94 3.43 8.69
N LEU A 60 1.41 3.83 7.49
CA LEU A 60 2.77 4.33 7.29
C LEU A 60 3.05 5.55 8.17
N THR A 61 2.13 6.52 8.16
CA THR A 61 2.24 7.74 8.97
C THR A 61 2.30 7.43 10.47
N GLY A 62 1.47 6.50 10.93
CA GLY A 62 1.46 6.04 12.32
C GLY A 62 2.74 5.33 12.72
N SER A 63 3.32 4.53 11.81
CA SER A 63 4.62 3.92 12.02
C SER A 63 5.74 4.96 12.14
N LEU A 64 5.68 6.05 11.36
CA LEU A 64 6.69 7.12 11.39
C LEU A 64 6.55 8.02 12.64
N LEU A 65 5.32 8.31 13.04
CA LEU A 65 5.00 9.19 14.17
C LEU A 65 4.85 8.45 15.51
N ASN A 66 4.97 7.12 15.51
CA ASN A 66 4.67 6.24 16.64
C ASN A 66 3.27 6.49 17.23
N ARG A 67 2.26 6.54 16.35
CA ARG A 67 0.86 6.81 16.69
C ARG A 67 -0.06 5.70 16.17
N TYR A 68 -1.13 5.45 16.92
CA TYR A 68 -2.22 4.57 16.50
C TYR A 68 -3.44 5.40 16.14
N TYR A 69 -3.96 5.21 14.92
CA TYR A 69 -5.14 5.90 14.44
C TYR A 69 -6.37 5.00 14.55
N ARG A 70 -7.45 5.53 15.14
CA ARG A 70 -8.78 4.93 15.08
C ARG A 70 -9.67 5.88 14.30
N ILE A 71 -10.12 5.45 13.12
CA ILE A 71 -10.85 6.30 12.18
C ILE A 71 -12.25 5.72 12.03
N ALA A 72 -13.27 6.58 12.10
CA ALA A 72 -14.62 6.19 11.74
C ALA A 72 -14.66 5.87 10.23
N PRO A 73 -15.52 4.94 9.78
CA PRO A 73 -15.72 4.70 8.35
C PRO A 73 -15.95 6.02 7.63
N PHE A 74 -15.21 6.25 6.53
CA PHE A 74 -15.14 7.53 5.84
C PHE A 74 -16.53 8.12 5.61
N ASP A 75 -16.85 9.15 6.39
CA ASP A 75 -18.17 9.76 6.33
C ASP A 75 -18.05 11.14 5.67
N GLU A 76 -17.97 11.12 4.34
CA GLU A 76 -18.04 12.32 3.49
C GLU A 76 -19.36 13.08 3.66
N ARG A 77 -20.35 12.53 4.38
CA ARG A 77 -21.63 13.19 4.66
C ARG A 77 -21.49 14.35 5.64
N TYR A 78 -20.43 14.37 6.47
CA TYR A 78 -20.19 15.48 7.40
C TYR A 78 -19.33 16.59 6.79
N GLU A 79 -18.32 16.23 5.98
CA GLU A 79 -17.45 17.18 5.33
C GLU A 79 -16.82 16.57 4.06
N GLN A 80 -16.86 17.33 2.96
CA GLN A 80 -16.27 16.92 1.69
C GLN A 80 -14.74 16.76 1.85
N GLU A 81 -14.21 15.64 1.36
CA GLU A 81 -12.78 15.30 1.42
C GLU A 81 -12.18 15.21 2.84
N ALA A 82 -12.98 14.98 3.88
CA ALA A 82 -12.48 14.88 5.27
C ALA A 82 -11.34 13.85 5.43
N SER A 83 -11.52 12.70 4.76
CA SER A 83 -10.54 11.61 4.63
C SER A 83 -9.17 12.09 4.16
N ARG A 84 -9.21 12.82 3.05
CA ARG A 84 -8.07 13.38 2.35
C ARG A 84 -7.40 14.44 3.21
N LYS A 85 -8.17 15.39 3.76
CA LYS A 85 -7.62 16.47 4.60
C LYS A 85 -6.85 15.91 5.80
N LEU A 86 -7.45 14.95 6.51
CA LEU A 86 -6.80 14.25 7.62
C LEU A 86 -5.50 13.59 7.15
N MET A 87 -5.59 12.78 6.10
CA MET A 87 -4.45 12.05 5.53
C MET A 87 -3.27 12.96 5.16
N PHE A 88 -3.53 14.02 4.39
CA PHE A 88 -2.50 14.96 3.96
C PHE A 88 -1.88 15.71 5.16
N SER A 89 -2.68 16.06 6.16
CA SER A 89 -2.19 16.75 7.35
C SER A 89 -1.23 15.89 8.18
N GLU A 90 -1.55 14.61 8.37
CA GLU A 90 -0.69 13.68 9.12
C GLU A 90 0.57 13.32 8.34
N LEU A 91 0.47 13.08 7.03
CA LEU A 91 1.63 12.87 6.16
C LEU A 91 2.58 14.07 6.17
N TYR A 92 2.04 15.28 6.15
CA TYR A 92 2.84 16.50 6.24
C TYR A 92 3.55 16.60 7.60
N GLN A 93 2.88 16.26 8.70
CA GLN A 93 3.52 16.20 10.01
C GLN A 93 4.63 15.16 10.06
N ALA A 94 4.39 13.95 9.55
CA ALA A 94 5.39 12.90 9.45
C ALA A 94 6.60 13.38 8.65
N ASN A 95 6.40 13.94 7.46
CA ASN A 95 7.49 14.46 6.63
C ASN A 95 8.36 15.51 7.34
N LYS A 96 7.79 16.34 8.22
CA LYS A 96 8.59 17.32 8.99
C LYS A 96 9.38 16.70 10.13
N GLN A 97 8.87 15.65 10.75
CA GLN A 97 9.47 15.01 11.93
C GLN A 97 10.48 13.93 11.54
N THR A 98 10.12 13.11 10.57
CA THR A 98 11.03 12.19 9.91
C THR A 98 11.60 12.94 8.73
N ALA A 99 12.79 13.53 8.90
CA ALA A 99 13.59 14.02 7.79
C ALA A 99 13.99 12.80 6.93
N ASN A 100 13.04 12.34 6.13
CA ASN A 100 13.30 11.33 5.12
C ASN A 100 14.11 12.06 4.04
N PRO A 101 15.34 11.60 3.71
CA PRO A 101 16.13 12.20 2.64
C PRO A 101 15.40 12.19 1.30
#